data_AF-A0A937ANK8-F1
#
_entry.id   AF-A0A937ANK8-F1
#
_cell.length_a   1.000
_cell.length_b   1.000
_cell.length_c   1.000
_cell.angle_alpha   90.00
_cell.angle_beta   90.00
_cell.angle_gamma   90.00
#
_symmetry.space_group_name_H-M   'P 1'
#
loop_
_entity.id
_entity.type
_entity.pdbx_description
1 polymer ?
#
loop_
_entity_poly.entity_id
_entity_poly.type
_entity_poly.pdbx_seq_one_letter_code
_entity_poly.pdbx_strand_id
1 'polypeptide(L)'
;MKKLYFLLLVLPFGGFAQQEDAAVIKKISDEILRNGKAYDLLYQLTKQIGGRIAGSPQMYKAEAWGEKVLKEMGADKVWLQECMVPR
;
A
#
# COMPACT_ATOMS: atom_id res chain seq x y z
N MET A 1 -51.38 5.57 -13.97
CA MET A 1 -50.61 5.31 -15.20
C MET A 1 -49.58 6.41 -15.50
N LYS A 2 -49.94 7.68 -15.71
CA LYS A 2 -48.99 8.77 -16.07
C LYS A 2 -47.86 9.03 -15.04
N LYS A 3 -48.14 8.93 -13.73
CA LYS A 3 -47.13 9.08 -12.67
C LYS A 3 -46.09 7.93 -12.63
N LEU A 4 -46.45 6.75 -13.14
CA LEU A 4 -45.57 5.58 -13.18
C LEU A 4 -44.54 5.71 -14.32
N TYR A 5 -44.96 6.24 -15.47
CA TYR A 5 -44.05 6.58 -16.57
C TYR A 5 -43.04 7.66 -16.17
N PHE A 6 -43.45 8.63 -15.34
CA PHE A 6 -42.55 9.66 -14.84
C PHE A 6 -41.47 9.10 -13.90
N LEU A 7 -41.82 8.12 -13.05
CA LEU A 7 -40.87 7.45 -12.16
C LEU A 7 -39.84 6.60 -12.93
N LEU A 8 -40.28 5.97 -14.02
CA LEU A 8 -39.44 5.14 -14.90
C LEU A 8 -38.44 5.98 -15.73
N LEU A 9 -38.74 7.26 -15.95
CA LEU A 9 -37.91 8.18 -16.72
C LEU A 9 -36.74 8.76 -15.90
N VAL A 10 -36.85 8.77 -14.57
CA VAL A 10 -35.84 9.33 -13.64
C VAL A 10 -34.85 8.26 -13.13
N LEU A 11 -35.20 6.97 -13.25
CA LEU A 11 -34.39 5.82 -12.85
C LEU A 11 -32.96 5.74 -13.44
N PRO A 12 -32.66 6.15 -14.69
CA PRO A 12 -31.31 6.04 -15.24
C PRO A 12 -30.32 7.11 -14.73
N PHE A 13 -30.76 8.11 -13.96
CA PHE A 13 -29.87 9.19 -13.47
C PHE A 13 -29.01 8.81 -12.25
N GLY A 14 -29.22 7.64 -11.63
CA GLY A 14 -28.50 7.20 -10.42
C GLY A 14 -27.18 6.45 -10.65
N GLY A 15 -26.73 6.28 -11.90
CA GLY A 15 -25.67 5.30 -12.26
C GLY A 15 -24.20 5.77 -12.20
N PHE A 16 -23.88 6.98 -11.73
CA PHE A 16 -22.55 7.58 -11.91
C PHE A 16 -21.52 7.37 -10.77
N ALA A 17 -21.80 6.51 -9.78
CA ALA A 17 -20.96 6.44 -8.57
C ALA A 17 -19.61 5.71 -8.73
N GLN A 18 -19.43 4.83 -9.72
CA GLN A 18 -18.28 3.88 -9.74
C GLN A 18 -17.06 4.35 -10.57
N GLN A 19 -17.14 5.49 -11.27
CA GLN A 19 -16.07 5.91 -12.19
C GLN A 19 -14.81 6.43 -11.46
N GLU A 20 -14.97 7.05 -10.29
CA GLU A 20 -13.86 7.66 -9.56
C GLU A 20 -12.91 6.61 -8.96
N ASP A 21 -13.46 5.58 -8.30
CA ASP A 21 -12.68 4.49 -7.72
C ASP A 21 -11.87 3.72 -8.76
N ALA A 22 -12.48 3.44 -9.92
CA ALA A 22 -11.81 2.75 -11.02
C ALA A 22 -10.59 3.55 -11.54
N ALA A 23 -10.71 4.88 -11.61
CA ALA A 23 -9.60 5.75 -12.02
C ALA A 23 -8.46 5.76 -10.99
N VAL A 24 -8.78 5.78 -9.69
CA VAL A 24 -7.79 5.70 -8.60
C VAL A 24 -7.06 4.36 -8.61
N ILE A 25 -7.79 3.24 -8.71
CA ILE A 25 -7.21 1.90 -8.78
C ILE A 25 -6.28 1.77 -9.99
N LYS A 26 -6.71 2.28 -11.15
CA LYS A 26 -5.87 2.29 -12.35
C LYS A 26 -4.60 3.10 -12.13
N LYS A 27 -4.67 4.27 -11.48
CA LYS A 27 -3.50 5.10 -11.18
C LYS A 27 -2.51 4.36 -10.27
N ILE A 28 -3.01 3.67 -9.23
CA ILE A 28 -2.18 2.86 -8.34
C ILE A 28 -1.51 1.72 -9.12
N SER A 29 -2.27 1.00 -9.96
CA SER A 29 -1.75 -0.09 -10.78
C SER A 29 -0.68 0.39 -11.77
N ASP A 30 -0.95 1.50 -12.46
CA ASP A 30 -0.01 2.13 -13.39
C ASP A 30 1.30 2.53 -12.68
N GLU A 31 1.23 3.07 -11.47
CA GLU A 31 2.39 3.45 -10.67
C GLU A 31 3.21 2.22 -10.24
N ILE A 32 2.54 1.16 -9.75
CA ILE A 32 3.21 -0.08 -9.35
C ILE A 32 3.95 -0.72 -10.53
N LEU A 33 3.35 -0.73 -11.72
CA LEU A 33 3.93 -1.38 -12.90
C LEU A 33 5.01 -0.55 -13.59
N ARG A 34 4.94 0.79 -13.51
CA ARG A 34 5.94 1.68 -14.16
C ARG A 34 7.10 2.04 -13.24
N ASN A 35 6.83 2.28 -11.96
CA ASN A 35 7.77 2.84 -10.98
C ASN A 35 7.95 1.93 -9.76
N GLY A 36 7.61 0.64 -9.89
CA GLY A 36 7.64 -0.32 -8.80
C GLY A 36 9.03 -0.48 -8.18
N LYS A 37 9.16 -0.17 -6.88
CA LYS A 37 10.40 -0.32 -6.09
C LYS A 37 10.47 -1.63 -5.29
N ALA A 38 9.40 -2.43 -5.30
CA ALA A 38 9.25 -3.58 -4.41
C ALA A 38 10.38 -4.61 -4.59
N TYR A 39 10.80 -4.87 -5.83
CA TYR A 39 11.85 -5.85 -6.11
C TYR A 39 13.23 -5.37 -5.64
N ASP A 40 13.56 -4.10 -5.86
CA ASP A 40 14.82 -3.52 -5.40
C ASP A 40 14.91 -3.48 -3.87
N LEU A 41 13.82 -3.10 -3.20
CA LEU A 41 13.72 -3.12 -1.75
C LEU A 41 13.84 -4.54 -1.20
N LEU A 42 13.19 -5.53 -1.84
CA LEU A 42 13.33 -6.93 -1.48
C LEU A 42 14.78 -7.43 -1.67
N TYR A 43 15.45 -7.00 -2.74
CA TYR A 43 16.85 -7.35 -2.99
C TYR A 43 17.76 -6.78 -1.89
N GLN A 44 17.63 -5.50 -1.55
CA GLN A 44 18.38 -4.89 -0.44
C GLN A 44 18.15 -5.67 0.85
N LEU A 45 16.88 -5.92 1.18
CA LEU A 45 16.50 -6.61 2.40
C LEU A 45 17.05 -8.05 2.44
N THR A 46 17.01 -8.81 1.34
CA THR A 46 17.41 -10.22 1.35
C THR A 46 18.89 -10.46 1.09
N LYS A 47 19.52 -9.66 0.23
CA LYS A 47 20.91 -9.88 -0.20
C LYS A 47 21.92 -9.01 0.54
N GLN A 48 21.54 -7.82 0.99
CA GLN A 48 22.44 -6.94 1.74
C GLN A 48 22.31 -7.15 3.26
N ILE A 49 21.08 -7.29 3.78
CA ILE A 49 20.88 -7.55 5.21
C ILE A 49 20.96 -9.05 5.55
N GLY A 50 20.35 -9.91 4.73
CA GLY A 50 20.41 -11.37 4.92
C GLY A 50 19.30 -11.93 5.83
N GLY A 51 19.54 -13.11 6.43
CA GLY A 51 18.54 -13.85 7.21
C GLY A 51 18.16 -13.16 8.52
N ARG A 52 16.87 -12.88 8.73
CA ARG A 52 16.33 -12.09 9.84
C ARG A 52 15.61 -12.97 10.86
N ILE A 53 16.34 -13.90 11.47
CA ILE A 53 15.78 -14.73 12.56
C ILE A 53 15.50 -13.83 13.77
N ALA A 54 14.41 -14.09 14.50
CA ALA A 54 14.05 -13.30 15.68
C ALA A 54 15.23 -13.24 16.68
N GLY A 55 15.56 -12.03 17.16
CA GLY A 55 16.67 -11.80 18.10
C GLY A 55 18.06 -11.80 17.46
N SER A 56 18.19 -12.09 16.16
CA SER A 56 19.47 -12.05 15.46
C SER A 56 19.95 -10.60 15.20
N PRO A 57 21.27 -10.38 15.05
CA PRO A 57 21.80 -9.07 14.65
C PRO A 57 21.20 -8.52 13.35
N GLN A 58 20.84 -9.40 12.42
CA GLN A 58 20.25 -9.06 11.13
C GLN A 58 18.81 -8.57 11.25
N MET A 59 18.05 -9.05 12.25
CA MET A 59 16.71 -8.55 12.55
C MET A 59 16.77 -7.06 12.91
N TYR A 60 17.63 -6.68 13.86
CA TYR A 60 17.79 -5.28 14.26
C TYR A 60 18.28 -4.38 13.12
N LYS A 61 19.15 -4.89 12.24
CA LYS A 61 19.55 -4.17 11.02
C LYS A 61 18.36 -3.97 10.07
N ALA A 62 17.47 -4.97 9.96
CA ALA A 62 16.29 -4.87 9.13
C ALA A 62 15.23 -3.92 9.69
N GLU A 63 15.08 -3.85 11.01
CA GLU A 63 14.21 -2.88 11.68
C GLU A 63 14.67 -1.45 11.39
N ALA A 64 15.96 -1.15 11.61
CA ALA A 64 16.54 0.15 11.31
C ALA A 64 16.44 0.51 9.82
N TRP A 65 16.67 -0.47 8.93
CA TRP A 65 16.48 -0.27 7.50
C TRP A 65 15.03 0.03 7.14
N GLY A 66 14.07 -0.69 7.72
CA GLY A 66 12.64 -0.50 7.46
C GLY A 66 12.17 0.89 7.89
N GLU A 67 12.59 1.34 9.08
CA GLU A 67 12.30 2.69 9.56
C GLU A 67 12.84 3.76 8.60
N LYS A 68 14.11 3.61 8.17
CA LYS A 68 14.75 4.52 7.22
C LYS A 68 14.00 4.56 5.88
N VAL A 69 13.72 3.41 5.28
CA VAL A 69 13.05 3.31 3.98
C VAL A 69 11.65 3.93 4.03
N LEU A 70 10.88 3.69 5.10
CA LEU A 70 9.56 4.29 5.26
C LEU A 70 9.62 5.82 5.34
N LYS A 71 10.61 6.37 6.07
CA LYS A 71 10.85 7.82 6.13
C LYS A 71 11.23 8.38 4.76
N GLU A 72 12.12 7.71 4.03
CA GLU A 72 12.56 8.13 2.70
C GLU A 72 11.45 8.04 1.64
N MET A 73 10.51 7.11 1.80
CA MET A 73 9.34 6.98 0.94
C MET A 73 8.24 8.01 1.23
N GLY A 74 8.43 8.87 2.24
CA GLY A 74 7.52 9.98 2.55
C GLY A 74 6.31 9.57 3.39
N ALA A 75 6.41 8.51 4.18
CA ALA A 75 5.34 8.17 5.14
C ALA A 75 5.17 9.28 6.18
N ASP A 76 3.91 9.67 6.46
CA ASP A 76 3.60 10.81 7.33
C ASP A 76 4.14 10.66 8.76
N LYS A 77 4.12 9.43 9.29
CA LYS A 77 4.62 9.11 10.63
C LYS A 77 5.29 7.75 10.63
N VAL A 78 6.47 7.67 11.22
CA VAL A 78 7.25 6.43 11.35
C VAL A 78 7.89 6.38 12.73
N TRP A 79 7.69 5.27 13.44
CA TRP A 79 8.31 5.01 14.73
C TRP A 79 8.54 3.51 14.90
N LEU A 80 9.51 3.14 15.74
CA LEU A 80 9.73 1.77 16.17
C LEU A 80 8.86 1.48 17.40
N GLN A 81 8.30 0.27 17.46
CA GLN A 81 7.57 -0.21 18.62
C GLN A 81 8.40 -1.27 19.33
N GLU A 82 8.71 -1.03 20.60
CA GLU A 82 9.46 -1.99 21.41
C GLU A 82 8.65 -3.29 21.60
N CYS A 83 9.33 -4.43 21.45
CA CYS A 83 8.76 -5.75 21.64
C CYS A 83 9.79 -6.68 22.27
N MET A 84 9.37 -7.48 23.24
CA MET A 84 10.24 -8.48 23.87
C MET A 84 10.37 -9.68 22.95
N VAL A 85 11.60 -9.96 22.49
CA VAL A 85 11.90 -11.13 21.67
C VAL A 85 12.61 -12.17 22.54
N PRO A 86 12.04 -13.38 22.72
CA PRO A 86 12.73 -14.46 23.41
C PRO A 86 13.94 -14.89 22.58
N ARG A 87 15.05 -15.20 23.26
CA ARG A 87 16.25 -15.74 22.63
C ARG A 87 16.20 -17.26 22.57
#